data_AF-A0AAV0WH07-F1
#
_entry.id   AF-A0AAV0WH07-F1
#
_cell.length_a   1.000
_cell.length_b   1.000
_cell.length_c   1.000
_cell.angle_alpha   90.00
_cell.angle_beta   90.00
_cell.angle_gamma   90.00
#
_symmetry.space_group_name_H-M   'P 1'
#
loop_
_entity.id
_entity.type
_entity.pdbx_description
1 polymer ?
#
loop_
_entity_poly.entity_id
_entity_poly.type
_entity_poly.pdbx_seq_one_letter_code
_entity_poly.pdbx_strand_id
1 'polypeptide(L)'
;MKMQKLKNENPTPETTILISKFEEETLSFFNTASEYLKKWSVSFDKYDVFDWMTLSETPKWEKIENTILYLNNNGVETLRDNIFEQYMYLKNFLEVKLASEEWKSPDSKKIFF
;
A
#
# COMPACT_ATOMS: atom_id res chain seq x y z
N MET A 1 -17.60 -9.51 32.96
CA MET A 1 -18.72 -10.47 33.01
C MET A 1 -20.07 -9.73 32.94
N LYS A 2 -20.41 -9.15 31.78
CA LYS A 2 -21.75 -8.56 31.48
C LYS A 2 -22.15 -8.72 30.00
N MET A 3 -21.18 -8.82 29.08
CA MET A 3 -21.44 -8.97 27.63
C MET A 3 -22.07 -10.32 27.23
N GLN A 4 -21.97 -11.37 28.05
CA GLN A 4 -22.56 -12.68 27.76
C GLN A 4 -24.06 -12.77 28.10
N LYS A 5 -24.62 -11.80 28.84
CA LYS A 5 -26.05 -11.81 29.20
C LYS A 5 -26.98 -11.22 28.15
N LEU A 6 -26.45 -10.57 27.11
CA LEU A 6 -27.25 -9.92 26.05
C LEU A 6 -27.63 -10.85 24.89
N LYS A 7 -27.17 -12.10 24.89
CA LYS A 7 -27.43 -13.06 23.79
C LYS A 7 -28.72 -13.88 23.93
N ASN A 8 -29.40 -13.85 25.08
CA ASN A 8 -30.47 -14.79 25.40
C ASN A 8 -31.85 -14.16 25.64
N GLU A 9 -32.05 -12.87 25.35
CA GLU A 9 -33.37 -12.23 25.39
C GLU A 9 -33.65 -11.57 24.05
N ASN A 10 -34.89 -11.70 23.54
CA ASN A 10 -35.33 -10.96 22.36
C ASN A 10 -35.14 -9.47 22.65
N PRO A 11 -34.35 -8.74 21.85
CA PRO A 11 -34.03 -7.35 22.14
C PRO A 11 -35.32 -6.52 22.14
N THR A 12 -35.50 -5.73 23.19
CA THR A 12 -36.61 -4.77 23.26
C THR A 12 -36.43 -3.72 22.14
N PRO A 13 -37.52 -3.10 21.64
CA PRO A 13 -37.42 -2.07 20.59
C PRO A 13 -36.43 -0.95 20.92
N GLU A 14 -36.36 -0.54 22.19
CA GLU A 14 -35.39 0.45 22.69
C GLU A 14 -33.94 -0.04 22.60
N THR A 15 -33.69 -1.31 22.90
CA THR A 15 -32.36 -1.92 22.78
C THR A 15 -31.94 -2.02 21.33
N THR A 16 -32.86 -2.40 20.43
CA THR A 16 -32.61 -2.44 18.98
C THR A 16 -32.25 -1.06 18.44
N ILE A 17 -32.99 -0.01 18.82
CA ILE A 17 -32.68 1.37 18.42
C ILE A 17 -31.29 1.80 18.91
N LEU A 18 -30.93 1.47 20.16
CA LEU A 18 -29.62 1.81 20.72
C LEU A 18 -28.48 1.10 19.99
N ILE A 19 -28.66 -0.19 19.65
CA ILE A 19 -27.68 -0.97 18.88
C ILE A 19 -27.49 -0.34 17.49
N SER A 20 -28.58 -0.07 16.76
CA SER A 20 -28.49 0.55 15.43
C SER A 20 -27.79 1.90 15.47
N LYS A 21 -28.11 2.75 16.45
CA LYS A 21 -27.42 4.04 16.61
C LYS A 21 -25.93 3.88 16.87
N PHE A 22 -25.54 2.92 17.72
CA PHE A 22 -24.12 2.64 17.97
C PHE A 22 -23.40 2.14 16.71
N GLU A 23 -24.04 1.27 15.93
CA GLU A 23 -23.50 0.77 14.66
C GLU A 23 -23.33 1.92 13.65
N GLU A 24 -24.33 2.80 13.52
CA GLU A 24 -24.26 3.98 12.66
C GLU A 24 -23.13 4.94 13.08
N GLU A 25 -23.01 5.24 14.38
CA GLU A 25 -21.95 6.11 14.89
C GLU A 25 -20.56 5.48 14.71
N THR A 26 -20.44 4.16 14.93
CA THR A 26 -19.19 3.42 14.71
C THR A 26 -18.79 3.44 13.24
N LEU A 27 -19.75 3.19 12.34
CA LEU A 27 -19.52 3.25 10.91
C LEU A 27 -19.11 4.66 10.47
N SER A 28 -19.79 5.70 10.98
CA SER A 28 -19.45 7.10 10.73
C SER A 28 -18.03 7.42 11.18
N PHE A 29 -17.64 7.01 12.38
CA PHE A 29 -16.28 7.21 12.90
C PHE A 29 -15.21 6.61 11.98
N PHE A 30 -15.38 5.34 11.57
CA PHE A 30 -14.41 4.68 10.67
C PHE A 30 -14.37 5.30 9.28
N ASN A 31 -15.52 5.70 8.73
CA ASN A 31 -15.57 6.40 7.45
C ASN A 31 -14.82 7.74 7.52
N THR A 32 -15.06 8.53 8.56
CA THR A 32 -14.34 9.78 8.78
C THR A 32 -12.83 9.56 8.95
N ALA A 33 -12.43 8.55 9.71
CA ALA A 33 -11.01 8.20 9.83
C ALA A 33 -10.40 7.81 8.48
N SER A 34 -11.10 7.02 7.66
CA SER A 34 -10.67 6.67 6.31
C SER A 34 -10.50 7.89 5.41
N GLU A 35 -11.41 8.87 5.49
CA GLU A 35 -11.30 10.12 4.74
C GLU A 35 -10.08 10.95 5.15
N TYR A 36 -9.76 11.02 6.45
CA TYR A 36 -8.55 11.69 6.92
C TYR A 36 -7.30 11.00 6.39
N LEU A 37 -7.24 9.67 6.47
CA LEU A 37 -6.10 8.90 5.95
C LEU A 37 -5.91 9.13 4.45
N LYS A 38 -6.99 9.17 3.66
CA LYS A 38 -6.94 9.49 2.22
C LYS A 38 -6.42 10.91 1.97
N LYS A 39 -6.83 11.90 2.77
CA LYS A 39 -6.32 13.27 2.64
C LYS A 39 -4.84 13.37 2.97
N TRP A 40 -4.38 12.63 3.98
CA TRP A 40 -2.97 12.59 4.35
C TRP A 40 -2.14 11.83 3.31
N SER A 41 -2.71 10.81 2.66
CA SER A 41 -2.00 10.02 1.65
C SER A 41 -1.59 10.83 0.43
N VAL A 42 -2.35 11.88 0.06
CA VAL A 42 -2.05 12.75 -1.10
C VAL A 42 -0.64 13.33 -1.08
N SER A 43 -0.08 13.58 0.12
CA SER A 43 1.30 14.09 0.23
C SER A 43 2.36 13.08 -0.25
N PHE A 44 1.98 11.81 -0.34
CA PHE A 44 2.85 10.72 -0.79
C PHE A 44 2.73 10.43 -2.29
N ASP A 45 1.67 10.87 -2.98
CA ASP A 45 1.45 10.63 -4.43
C ASP A 45 2.65 11.08 -5.28
N LYS A 46 3.35 12.14 -4.87
CA LYS A 46 4.57 12.61 -5.56
C LYS A 46 5.71 11.58 -5.56
N TYR A 47 5.68 10.62 -4.64
CA TYR A 47 6.66 9.53 -4.55
C TYR A 47 6.24 8.29 -5.35
N ASP A 48 5.08 8.29 -6.02
CA ASP A 48 4.65 7.19 -6.91
C ASP A 48 5.66 6.92 -8.03
N VAL A 49 6.50 7.92 -8.37
CA VAL A 49 7.61 7.75 -9.31
C VAL A 49 8.59 6.66 -8.87
N PHE A 50 8.70 6.38 -7.57
CA PHE A 50 9.56 5.35 -6.98
C PHE A 50 8.89 3.98 -6.83
N ASP A 51 7.61 3.83 -7.17
CA ASP A 51 6.84 2.59 -6.92
C ASP A 51 7.44 1.33 -7.58
N TRP A 52 8.15 1.52 -8.69
CA TRP A 52 8.87 0.46 -9.39
C TRP A 52 9.95 -0.21 -8.52
N MET A 53 10.44 0.46 -7.47
CA MET A 53 11.47 -0.05 -6.56
C MET A 53 10.97 -1.17 -5.64
N THR A 54 9.66 -1.43 -5.59
CA THR A 54 9.13 -2.60 -4.87
C THR A 54 9.53 -3.93 -5.51
N LEU A 55 9.92 -3.90 -6.80
CA LEU A 55 10.34 -5.07 -7.59
C LEU A 55 9.32 -6.24 -7.54
N SER A 56 8.05 -5.90 -7.31
CA SER A 56 6.93 -6.83 -7.34
C SER A 56 6.66 -7.38 -8.76
N GLU A 57 7.06 -6.60 -9.75
CA GLU A 57 7.12 -6.94 -11.17
C GLU A 57 8.43 -6.43 -11.78
N THR A 58 8.77 -6.91 -12.99
CA THR A 58 9.90 -6.37 -13.74
C THR A 58 9.58 -4.93 -14.16
N PRO A 59 10.35 -3.92 -13.72
CA PRO A 59 10.05 -2.53 -14.00
C PRO A 59 10.29 -2.22 -15.48
N LYS A 60 9.48 -1.33 -16.05
CA LYS A 60 9.72 -0.77 -17.38
C LYS A 60 10.77 0.33 -17.30
N TRP A 61 11.65 0.41 -18.29
CA TRP A 61 12.66 1.46 -18.40
C TRP A 61 12.10 2.88 -18.22
N GLU A 62 10.94 3.18 -18.82
CA GLU A 62 10.25 4.46 -18.72
C GLU A 62 10.00 4.91 -17.25
N LYS A 63 9.70 3.97 -16.34
CA LYS A 63 9.50 4.28 -14.91
C LYS A 63 10.79 4.76 -14.24
N ILE A 64 11.92 4.15 -14.62
CA ILE A 64 13.26 4.51 -14.12
C ILE A 64 13.68 5.87 -14.69
N GLU A 65 13.45 6.10 -15.99
CA GLU A 65 13.68 7.42 -16.62
C GLU A 65 12.87 8.52 -15.93
N ASN A 66 11.59 8.28 -15.67
CA ASN A 66 10.73 9.23 -14.96
C ASN A 66 11.26 9.54 -13.55
N THR A 67 11.83 8.55 -12.87
CA THR A 67 12.48 8.74 -11.56
C THR A 67 13.72 9.61 -11.66
N ILE A 68 14.56 9.36 -12.68
CA ILE A 68 15.77 10.14 -12.93
C ILE A 68 15.41 11.60 -13.25
N LEU A 69 14.40 11.83 -14.08
CA LEU A 69 13.89 13.17 -14.38
C LEU A 69 13.37 13.86 -13.11
N TYR A 70 12.58 13.15 -12.29
CA TYR A 70 12.09 13.67 -11.02
C TYR A 70 13.24 14.06 -10.08
N LEU A 71 14.25 13.20 -9.92
CA LEU A 71 15.42 13.46 -9.06
C LEU A 71 16.20 14.68 -9.55
N ASN A 72 16.50 14.76 -10.84
CA ASN A 72 17.20 15.89 -11.44
C ASN A 72 16.42 17.21 -11.26
N ASN A 73 15.10 17.18 -11.45
CA ASN A 73 14.24 18.36 -11.23
C ASN A 73 14.21 18.83 -9.77
N ASN A 74 14.52 17.94 -8.82
CA ASN A 74 14.64 18.25 -7.39
C ASN A 74 16.10 18.50 -6.96
N GLY A 75 17.03 18.68 -7.89
CA GLY A 75 18.43 19.00 -7.62
C GLY A 75 19.29 17.83 -7.15
N VAL A 76 18.82 16.59 -7.34
CA VAL A 76 19.59 15.38 -7.04
C VAL A 76 20.30 14.93 -8.31
N GLU A 77 21.62 15.05 -8.34
CA GLU A 77 22.42 14.57 -9.47
C GLU A 77 22.49 13.03 -9.48
N THR A 78 21.99 12.43 -10.55
CA THR A 78 22.18 11.00 -10.82
C THR A 78 23.48 10.77 -11.59
N LEU A 79 24.32 9.83 -11.12
CA LEU A 79 25.48 9.36 -11.86
C LEU A 79 25.03 8.76 -13.20
N ARG A 80 25.31 9.44 -14.31
CA ARG A 80 24.77 9.10 -15.63
C ARG A 80 25.36 7.84 -16.25
N ASP A 81 26.55 7.44 -15.79
CA ASP A 81 27.29 6.38 -16.45
C ASP A 81 26.61 5.02 -16.17
N ASN A 82 26.33 4.29 -17.24
CA ASN A 82 25.89 2.90 -17.24
C ASN A 82 24.52 2.62 -16.57
N ILE A 83 23.65 3.63 -16.36
CA ILE A 83 22.30 3.42 -15.78
C ILE A 83 21.49 2.42 -16.61
N PHE A 84 21.51 2.55 -17.93
CA PHE A 84 20.77 1.63 -18.81
C PHE A 84 21.29 0.20 -18.72
N GLU A 85 22.61 0.02 -18.61
CA GLU A 85 23.23 -1.29 -18.43
C GLU A 85 22.85 -1.91 -17.08
N GLN A 86 22.88 -1.11 -16.00
CA GLN A 86 22.40 -1.53 -14.67
C GLN A 86 20.93 -1.94 -14.69
N TYR A 87 20.10 -1.19 -15.41
CA TYR A 87 18.71 -1.57 -15.64
C TYR A 87 18.60 -2.90 -16.37
N MET A 88 19.38 -3.14 -17.43
CA MET A 88 19.35 -4.40 -18.15
C MET A 88 19.75 -5.59 -17.25
N TYR A 89 20.72 -5.41 -16.36
CA TYR A 89 21.08 -6.43 -15.37
C TYR A 89 19.94 -6.69 -14.38
N LEU A 90 19.32 -5.63 -13.85
CA LEU A 90 18.17 -5.75 -12.96
C LEU A 90 17.00 -6.47 -13.64
N LYS A 91 16.69 -6.08 -14.87
CA LYS A 91 15.63 -6.68 -15.68
C LYS A 91 15.87 -8.17 -15.86
N ASN A 92 17.05 -8.57 -16.33
CA ASN A 92 17.38 -9.98 -16.55
C ASN A 92 17.31 -10.79 -15.25
N PHE A 93 17.79 -10.23 -14.14
CA PHE A 93 17.70 -10.87 -12.83
C PHE A 93 16.25 -11.11 -12.41
N LEU A 94 15.39 -10.09 -12.54
CA LEU A 94 13.98 -10.19 -12.16
C LEU A 94 13.19 -11.12 -13.07
N GLU A 95 13.45 -11.14 -14.37
CA GLU A 95 12.80 -12.08 -15.29
C GLU A 95 13.09 -13.54 -14.91
N VAL A 96 14.32 -13.84 -14.50
CA VAL A 96 14.70 -15.18 -14.01
C VAL A 96 14.08 -15.45 -12.63
N LYS A 97 14.13 -14.50 -11.70
CA LYS A 97 13.65 -14.68 -10.33
C LYS A 97 12.12 -14.73 -10.21
N LEU A 98 11.39 -13.89 -10.93
CA LEU A 98 9.92 -13.90 -10.93
C LEU A 98 9.35 -15.14 -11.63
N ALA A 99 10.11 -15.76 -12.53
CA ALA A 99 9.79 -17.07 -13.09
C ALA A 99 9.99 -18.22 -12.08
N SER A 100 10.81 -18.03 -11.05
CA SER A 100 11.01 -19.03 -9.99
C SER A 100 9.92 -18.96 -8.92
N GLU A 101 9.43 -20.12 -8.46
CA GLU A 101 8.33 -20.21 -7.47
C GLU A 101 8.72 -19.63 -6.09
N GLU A 102 10.01 -19.56 -5.77
CA GLU A 102 10.53 -19.06 -4.49
C GLU A 102 10.16 -17.59 -4.19
N TRP A 103 10.02 -16.74 -5.22
CA TRP A 103 9.75 -15.32 -5.03
C TRP A 103 8.26 -15.02 -4.79
N LYS A 104 7.37 -15.88 -5.28
CA LYS A 104 5.89 -15.73 -5.18
C LYS A 104 5.31 -16.20 -3.85
N SER A 105 6.14 -16.80 -2.98
CA SER A 105 5.71 -17.29 -1.66
C SER A 105 5.15 -16.14 -0.81
N PRO A 106 3.95 -16.26 -0.21
CA PRO A 106 3.40 -15.26 0.71
C PRO A 106 4.31 -14.97 1.91
N ASP A 107 5.24 -15.88 2.25
CA ASP A 107 6.20 -15.68 3.34
C ASP A 107 7.32 -14.68 2.99
N SER A 108 7.54 -14.35 1.71
CA SER A 108 8.47 -13.29 1.31
C SER A 108 7.89 -11.88 1.54
N LYS A 109 6.56 -11.75 1.68
CA LYS A 109 5.87 -10.48 1.98
C LYS A 109 5.88 -10.10 3.47
N LYS A 110 6.47 -10.92 4.34
CA LYS A 110 6.58 -10.66 5.79
C LYS A 110 7.73 -9.74 6.18
N ILE A 111 8.53 -9.28 5.23
CA ILE A 111 9.59 -8.31 5.51
C ILE A 111 9.25 -7.06 4.72
N PHE A 112 8.54 -6.15 5.37
CA PHE A 112 8.58 -4.68 5.27
C PHE A 112 7.31 -4.17 5.96
N PHE A 113 7.32 -4.23 7.29
CA PHE A 113 6.85 -3.24 8.28
C PHE A 113 7.05 -3.83 9.67
#